data_AF-A0A401PYQ7-F1
#
_entry.id   AF-A0A401PYQ7-F1
#
_cell.length_a   1.000
_cell.length_b   1.000
_cell.length_c   1.000
_cell.angle_alpha   90.00
_cell.angle_beta   90.00
_cell.angle_gamma   90.00
#
_symmetry.space_group_name_H-M   'P 1'
#
loop_
_entity.id
_entity.type
_entity.pdbx_description
1 polymer ?
#
loop_
_entity_poly.entity_id
_entity_poly.type
_entity_poly.pdbx_seq_one_letter_code
_entity_poly.pdbx_strand_id
1 'polypeptide(L)'
;AGDSRREQFRRYLEKGGVLDMLTKVLVALYEEPEKPNNAMDFLKQHLGTAGPETADVETLRLEVIELRQKYELLLEENKDLKAKLAQFDPPKEEGQPE
;
A
#
# COMPACT_ATOMS: atom_id res chain seq x y z
N ALA A 1 6.25 -27.50 -33.06
CA ALA A 1 5.32 -26.34 -33.00
C ALA A 1 4.43 -26.32 -31.75
N GLY A 2 3.98 -27.47 -31.22
CA GLY A 2 3.17 -27.52 -29.99
C GLY A 2 3.91 -27.06 -28.74
N ASP A 3 5.17 -27.47 -28.57
CA ASP A 3 5.97 -27.09 -27.40
C ASP A 3 6.30 -25.60 -27.36
N SER A 4 6.51 -24.97 -28.53
CA SER A 4 6.74 -23.53 -28.62
C SER A 4 5.54 -22.70 -28.14
N ARG A 5 4.30 -23.13 -28.46
CA ARG A 5 3.09 -22.46 -27.98
C ARG A 5 2.87 -22.65 -26.48
N ARG A 6 3.15 -23.86 -25.95
CA ARG A 6 3.06 -24.14 -24.51
C ARG A 6 4.06 -23.31 -23.71
N GLU A 7 5.29 -23.22 -24.20
CA GLU A 7 6.36 -22.43 -23.59
C GLU A 7 6.04 -20.93 -23.59
N GLN A 8 5.53 -20.39 -24.70
CA GLN A 8 5.07 -19.00 -24.77
C GLN A 8 3.97 -18.70 -23.75
N PHE A 9 3.00 -19.62 -23.59
CA PHE A 9 1.93 -19.47 -22.61
C PHE A 9 2.46 -19.53 -21.17
N ARG A 10 3.39 -20.45 -20.89
CA ARG A 10 4.05 -20.52 -19.57
C ARG A 10 4.74 -19.20 -19.22
N ARG A 11 5.55 -18.66 -20.15
CA ARG A 11 6.25 -17.38 -19.95
C ARG A 11 5.28 -16.21 -19.75
N TYR A 12 4.16 -16.22 -20.44
CA TYR A 12 3.11 -15.22 -20.26
C TYR A 12 2.56 -15.26 -18.82
N LEU A 13 2.22 -16.44 -18.31
CA LEU A 13 1.73 -16.61 -16.94
C LEU A 13 2.79 -16.25 -15.89
N GLU A 14 4.05 -16.58 -16.15
CA GLU A 14 5.18 -16.22 -15.29
C GLU A 14 5.39 -14.71 -15.24
N LYS A 15 5.44 -14.04 -16.39
CA LYS A 15 5.58 -12.58 -16.48
C LYS A 15 4.40 -11.85 -15.83
N GLY A 16 3.20 -12.42 -15.91
CA GLY A 16 2.00 -11.89 -15.26
C GLY A 16 1.87 -12.20 -13.76
N GLY A 17 2.84 -12.90 -13.16
CA GLY A 17 2.80 -13.24 -11.73
C GLY A 17 1.79 -14.32 -11.34
N VAL A 18 1.07 -14.91 -12.30
CA VAL A 18 0.04 -15.94 -12.05
C VAL A 18 0.65 -17.18 -11.40
N LEU A 19 1.82 -17.61 -11.87
CA LEU A 19 2.50 -18.78 -11.32
C LEU A 19 2.96 -18.55 -9.88
N ASP A 20 3.45 -17.35 -9.56
CA ASP A 20 3.87 -16.99 -8.20
C ASP A 20 2.68 -16.96 -7.23
N MET A 21 1.56 -16.35 -7.65
CA MET A 21 0.32 -16.33 -6.87
C MET A 21 -0.22 -17.74 -6.62
N LEU A 22 -0.30 -18.58 -7.66
CA LEU A 22 -0.73 -19.97 -7.51
C LEU A 22 0.20 -20.75 -6.56
N THR A 23 1.50 -20.51 -6.65
CA THR A 23 2.49 -21.15 -5.76
C THR A 23 2.26 -20.74 -4.31
N LYS A 24 2.05 -19.44 -4.04
CA LYS A 24 1.77 -18.94 -2.67
C LYS A 24 0.52 -19.55 -2.06
N VAL A 25 -0.58 -19.64 -2.82
CA VAL A 25 -1.83 -20.26 -2.33
C VAL A 25 -1.64 -21.76 -2.05
N LEU A 26 -0.89 -22.46 -2.89
CA LEU A 26 -0.58 -23.88 -2.67
C LEU A 26 0.33 -24.09 -1.47
N VAL A 27 1.31 -23.20 -1.23
CA VAL A 27 2.15 -23.22 -0.03
C VAL A 27 1.30 -22.98 1.21
N ALA A 28 0.40 -21.99 1.21
CA ALA A 28 -0.52 -21.75 2.33
C ALA A 28 -1.37 -22.99 2.64
N LEU A 29 -1.94 -23.63 1.61
CA LEU A 29 -2.68 -24.88 1.80
C LEU A 29 -1.79 -26.01 2.35
N TYR A 30 -0.52 -26.07 1.94
CA TYR A 30 0.44 -27.06 2.43
C TYR A 30 0.85 -26.82 3.88
N GLU A 31 0.95 -25.56 4.31
CA GLU A 31 1.33 -25.18 5.67
C GLU A 31 0.17 -25.22 6.67
N GLU A 32 -1.09 -25.27 6.22
CA GLU A 32 -2.25 -25.37 7.10
C GLU A 32 -2.15 -26.57 8.06
N PRO A 33 -2.14 -26.35 9.39
CA PRO A 33 -2.01 -27.41 10.40
C PRO A 33 -3.22 -28.35 10.39
N GLU A 34 -4.42 -27.82 10.14
CA GLU A 34 -5.63 -28.61 9.92
C GLU A 34 -6.03 -28.53 8.45
N LYS A 35 -5.87 -29.63 7.72
CA LYS A 35 -6.19 -29.65 6.29
C LYS A 35 -7.69 -29.42 6.10
N PRO A 36 -8.09 -28.46 5.24
CA PRO A 36 -9.51 -28.23 4.97
C PRO A 36 -10.13 -29.48 4.34
N ASN A 37 -11.33 -29.82 4.77
CA ASN A 37 -12.10 -30.95 4.21
C ASN A 37 -12.32 -30.82 2.70
N ASN A 38 -12.34 -29.59 2.18
CA ASN A 38 -12.40 -29.30 0.76
C ASN A 38 -11.30 -28.32 0.34
N ALA A 39 -10.20 -28.85 -0.20
CA ALA A 39 -9.10 -28.05 -0.73
C ALA A 39 -9.54 -27.09 -1.85
N MET A 40 -10.55 -27.46 -2.66
CA MET A 40 -11.02 -26.62 -3.76
C MET A 40 -11.67 -25.33 -3.26
N ASP A 41 -12.41 -25.40 -2.15
CA ASP A 41 -13.04 -24.22 -1.57
C ASP A 41 -11.99 -23.29 -0.92
N PHE A 42 -10.97 -23.87 -0.28
CA PHE A 42 -9.81 -23.12 0.21
C PHE A 42 -9.13 -22.34 -0.92
N LEU A 43 -8.85 -22.99 -2.06
CA LEU A 43 -8.24 -22.33 -3.23
C LEU A 43 -9.12 -21.20 -3.76
N LYS A 44 -10.44 -21.41 -3.92
CA LYS A 44 -11.35 -20.36 -4.42
C LYS A 44 -11.34 -19.12 -3.53
N GLN A 45 -11.40 -19.32 -2.22
CA GLN A 45 -11.38 -18.22 -1.25
C GLN A 45 -10.05 -17.46 -1.32
N HIS A 46 -8.93 -18.19 -1.26
CA HIS A 46 -7.61 -17.59 -1.21
C HIS A 46 -7.18 -16.97 -2.53
N LEU A 47 -7.60 -17.50 -3.69
CA LEU A 47 -7.37 -16.85 -4.98
C LEU A 47 -8.19 -15.57 -5.16
N GLY A 48 -9.38 -15.48 -4.54
CA GLY A 48 -10.21 -14.27 -4.56
C GLY A 48 -9.65 -13.14 -3.69
N THR A 49 -8.85 -13.46 -2.67
CA THR A 49 -8.30 -12.49 -1.72
C THR A 49 -6.80 -12.22 -1.91
N ALA A 50 -6.04 -13.16 -2.46
CA ALA A 50 -4.58 -13.09 -2.61
C ALA A 50 -4.12 -12.36 -3.89
N GLY A 51 -4.95 -11.48 -4.45
CA GLY A 51 -4.49 -10.60 -5.53
C GLY A 51 -3.40 -9.65 -4.98
N PRO A 52 -2.28 -9.43 -5.70
CA PRO A 52 -1.26 -8.48 -5.27
C PRO A 52 -1.84 -7.08 -5.01
N GLU A 53 -2.91 -6.72 -5.72
CA GLU A 53 -3.65 -5.48 -5.48
C GLU A 53 -4.20 -5.35 -4.06
N THR A 54 -4.57 -6.42 -3.35
CA THR A 54 -5.21 -6.28 -2.03
C THR A 54 -4.20 -5.91 -0.94
N ALA A 55 -3.03 -6.56 -0.94
CA ALA A 55 -1.95 -6.26 0.00
C ALA A 55 -1.32 -4.88 -0.27
N ASP A 56 -1.12 -4.54 -1.55
CA ASP A 56 -0.61 -3.23 -1.94
C ASP A 56 -1.63 -2.12 -1.62
N VAL A 57 -2.93 -2.34 -1.85
CA VAL A 57 -3.99 -1.37 -1.52
C VAL A 57 -4.10 -1.15 -0.03
N GLU A 58 -4.01 -2.19 0.80
CA GLU A 58 -4.04 -2.02 2.26
C GLU A 58 -2.78 -1.31 2.78
N THR A 59 -1.61 -1.60 2.21
CA THR A 59 -0.35 -0.88 2.53
C THR A 59 -0.45 0.60 2.14
N LEU A 60 -0.92 0.89 0.92
CA LEU A 60 -1.14 2.25 0.44
C LEU A 60 -2.18 3.00 1.29
N ARG A 61 -3.24 2.33 1.75
CA ARG A 61 -4.23 2.92 2.65
C ARG A 61 -3.61 3.33 3.98
N LEU A 62 -2.79 2.47 4.57
CA LEU A 62 -2.07 2.79 5.81
C LEU A 62 -1.13 3.98 5.63
N GLU A 63 -0.37 4.01 4.54
CA GLU A 63 0.53 5.12 4.23
C GLU A 63 -0.24 6.45 4.04
N VAL A 64 -1.40 6.42 3.38
CA VAL A 64 -2.27 7.60 3.25
C VAL A 64 -2.77 8.10 4.61
N ILE A 65 -3.13 7.20 5.52
CA ILE A 65 -3.57 7.57 6.88
C ILE A 65 -2.41 8.22 7.64
N GLU A 66 -1.23 7.61 7.63
CA GLU A 66 -0.04 8.15 8.31
C GLU A 66 0.38 9.52 7.76
N LEU A 67 0.38 9.68 6.44
CA LEU A 67 0.73 10.94 5.78
C LEU A 67 -0.26 12.05 6.14
N ARG A 68 -1.56 11.74 6.20
CA ARG A 68 -2.59 12.70 6.64
C ARG A 68 -2.40 13.13 8.08
N GLN A 69 -2.10 12.19 8.98
CA GLN A 69 -1.83 12.52 10.39
C GLN A 69 -0.58 13.42 10.53
N LYS A 70 0.50 13.09 9.82
CA LYS A 70 1.72 13.93 9.81
C LYS A 70 1.44 15.31 9.24
N TYR A 71 0.65 15.39 8.17
CA TYR A 71 0.27 16.66 7.55
C TYR A 71 -0.49 17.56 8.51
N GLU A 72 -1.50 17.04 9.21
CA GLU A 72 -2.28 17.80 10.20
C GLU A 72 -1.40 18.32 11.35
N LEU A 73 -0.53 17.46 11.91
CA LEU A 73 0.41 17.86 12.96
C LEU A 73 1.34 18.98 12.51
N LEU A 74 1.89 18.87 11.30
CA LEU A 74 2.79 19.87 10.76
C LEU A 74 2.06 21.19 10.47
N LEU A 75 0.78 21.13 10.10
CA LEU A 75 -0.05 22.29 9.82
C LEU A 75 -0.40 23.05 11.10
N GLU A 76 -0.68 22.33 12.18
CA GLU A 76 -0.89 22.88 13.51
C GLU A 76 0.40 23.51 14.07
N GLU A 77 1.53 22.81 13.97
CA GLU A 77 2.83 23.36 14.37
C GLU A 77 3.20 24.61 13.56
N ASN A 78 2.95 24.61 12.25
CA ASN A 78 3.20 25.78 11.40
C ASN A 78 2.33 26.97 11.81
N LYS A 79 1.07 26.72 12.17
CA LYS A 79 0.14 27.75 12.66
C LYS A 79 0.65 28.34 13.97
N ASP A 80 1.08 27.51 14.91
CA ASP A 80 1.62 27.94 16.20
C ASP A 80 2.92 28.73 16.05
N LEU A 81 3.82 28.27 15.19
CA LEU A 81 5.08 28.97 14.89
C LEU A 81 4.82 30.34 14.23
N LYS A 82 3.89 30.42 13.28
CA LYS A 82 3.47 31.70 12.68
C LYS A 82 2.86 32.64 13.71
N ALA A 83 2.01 32.12 14.60
CA ALA A 83 1.41 32.91 15.68
C ALA A 83 2.46 33.42 16.68
N LYS A 84 3.49 32.62 16.99
CA LYS A 84 4.63 33.05 17.81
C LYS A 84 5.47 34.10 17.09
N LEU A 85 5.81 33.90 15.82
CA LEU A 85 6.58 34.88 15.03
C LEU A 85 5.87 36.23 14.96
N ALA A 86 4.55 36.24 14.74
CA ALA A 86 3.76 37.47 14.73
C ALA A 86 3.77 38.24 16.07
N GLN A 87 4.09 37.59 17.18
CA GLN A 87 4.25 38.23 18.50
C GLN A 87 5.64 38.84 18.71
N PHE A 88 6.64 38.41 17.91
CA PHE A 88 8.02 38.88 17.98
C PHE A 88 8.42 39.79 16.82
N ASP A 89 7.61 39.89 15.76
CA ASP A 89 7.72 41.01 14.83
C ASP A 89 7.38 42.29 15.59
N PRO A 90 8.34 43.22 15.78
CA PRO A 90 8.01 44.53 16.33
C PRO A 90 6.97 45.18 15.40
N PRO A 91 6.10 46.07 15.91
CA PRO A 91 5.40 46.98 15.02
C PRO A 91 6.49 47.59 14.15
N LYS A 92 6.39 47.44 12.82
CA LYS A 92 7.23 48.23 11.94
C LYS A 92 7.14 49.64 12.49
N GLU A 93 8.26 50.16 13.01
CA GLU A 93 8.49 51.59 13.06
C GLU A 93 8.48 52.02 11.59
N GLU A 94 7.27 52.12 11.02
CA GLU A 94 7.02 53.00 9.90
C GLU A 94 7.25 54.38 10.49
N GLY A 95 8.52 54.78 10.43
CA GLY A 95 8.98 56.11 10.74
C GLY A 95 8.03 57.10 10.09
N GLN A 96 7.36 57.85 10.95
CA GLN A 96 6.66 59.07 10.60
C GLN A 96 7.67 60.14 10.10
N PRO A 97 7.17 61.21 9.45
CA PRO A 97 7.64 61.73 8.17
C PRO A 97 8.76 62.77 8.27
N GLU A 98 9.49 62.96 7.17
CA GLU A 98 10.07 64.26 6.76
C GLU A 98 9.77 64.52 5.28
#